data_AF-A0A453M522-F1
#
_entry.id   AF-A0A453M522-F1
#
_cell.length_a   1.000
_cell.length_b   1.000
_cell.length_c   1.000
_cell.angle_alpha   90.00
_cell.angle_beta   90.00
_cell.angle_gamma   90.00
#
_symmetry.space_group_name_H-M   'P 1'
#
loop_
_entity.id
_entity.type
_entity.pdbx_description
1 polymer ?
#
loop_
_entity_poly.entity_id
_entity_poly.type
_entity_poly.pdbx_seq_one_letter_code
_entity_poly.pdbx_strand_id
1 'polypeptide(L)' 'MEDVSMGMWVGRFNHTRPVEYVHSVKFCQFGCIDDYYTAHYQSPRQMLCLWDKLQAGRPRCCNMR' A
#
# COMPACT_ATOMS: atom_id res chain seq x y z
N MET A 1 13.52 -7.82 11.34
CA MET A 1 12.62 -6.67 11.23
C MET A 1 12.97 -5.97 9.91
N GLU A 2 12.45 -6.50 8.81
CA GLU A 2 12.89 -6.16 7.44
C GLU A 2 12.65 -4.67 7.12
N ASP A 3 11.47 -4.15 7.45
CA ASP A 3 11.12 -2.75 7.22
C ASP A 3 12.00 -1.77 8.02
N VAL A 4 12.42 -2.15 9.23
CA VAL A 4 13.36 -1.34 10.02
C VAL A 4 14.76 -1.36 9.43
N SER A 5 15.21 -2.49 8.89
CA SER A 5 16.46 -2.57 8.14
C SER A 5 16.44 -1.68 6.90
N MET A 6 15.32 -1.66 6.17
CA MET A 6 15.14 -0.75 5.03
C MET A 6 15.14 0.72 5.47
N GLY A 7 14.46 1.07 6.55
CA GLY A 7 14.47 2.44 7.10
C GLY A 7 15.88 2.92 7.49
N MET A 8 16.68 2.06 8.15
CA MET A 8 18.07 2.37 8.46
C MET A 8 18.92 2.60 7.20
N TRP A 9 18.69 1.82 6.14
CA TRP A 9 19.39 2.00 4.88
C TRP A 9 18.99 3.30 4.17
N VAL A 10 17.69 3.62 4.11
CA VAL A 10 17.17 4.88 3.52
C VAL A 10 17.77 6.09 4.24
N GLY A 11 17.89 6.03 5.57
CA GLY A 11 18.55 7.06 6.37
C GLY A 11 19.99 7.32 5.92
N ARG A 12 20.78 6.26 5.68
CA ARG A 12 22.15 6.39 5.16
C ARG A 12 22.16 6.89 3.71
N PHE A 13 21.25 6.40 2.88
CA PHE A 13 21.17 6.74 1.46
C PHE A 13 20.85 8.22 1.23
N ASN A 14 20.04 8.82 2.11
CA ASN A 14 19.68 10.24 2.06
C ASN A 14 20.90 11.19 2.12
N HIS A 15 22.03 10.74 2.68
CA HIS A 15 23.27 11.51 2.68
C HIS A 15 23.98 11.52 1.33
N THR A 16 23.68 10.56 0.46
CA THR A 16 24.25 10.48 -0.89
C THR A 16 23.37 11.17 -1.92
N ARG A 17 22.04 11.05 -1.79
CA ARG A 17 21.04 11.65 -2.65
C ARG A 17 19.81 12.02 -1.82
N PRO A 18 19.25 13.24 -1.97
CA PRO A 18 18.04 13.62 -1.25
C PRO A 18 16.89 12.64 -1.50
N VAL A 19 16.32 12.13 -0.42
CA VAL A 19 15.16 11.25 -0.41
C VAL A 19 13.92 12.09 -0.14
N GLU A 20 12.91 11.97 -1.01
CA GLU A 20 11.60 12.58 -0.81
C GLU A 20 10.67 11.61 -0.07
N TYR A 21 10.00 12.11 0.97
CA TYR A 21 9.01 11.35 1.73
C TYR A 21 7.60 11.83 1.36
N VAL A 22 6.86 11.02 0.60
CA VAL A 22 5.49 11.31 0.21
C VAL A 22 4.53 10.55 1.10
N HIS A 23 3.64 11.29 1.77
CA HIS A 23 2.58 10.72 2.58
C HIS A 23 1.27 10.73 1.79
N SER A 24 0.66 9.57 1.64
CA SER A 24 -0.63 9.45 0.96
C SER A 24 -1.46 8.38 1.62
N VAL A 25 -2.75 8.67 1.80
CA VAL A 25 -3.73 7.70 2.32
C VAL A 25 -3.87 6.48 1.40
N LYS A 26 -3.46 6.60 0.13
CA LYS A 26 -3.41 5.48 -0.82
C LYS A 26 -2.45 4.36 -0.39
N PHE A 27 -1.49 4.66 0.48
CA PHE A 27 -0.62 3.70 1.16
C PHE A 27 -1.20 3.30 2.53
N CYS A 28 -2.44 2.80 2.54
CA CYS A 28 -3.15 2.47 3.78
C CYS A 28 -2.58 1.21 4.44
N GLN A 29 -1.99 1.36 5.63
CA GLN A 29 -1.39 0.26 6.39
C GLN A 29 -2.40 -0.51 7.26
N PHE A 30 -3.54 0.11 7.60
CA PHE A 30 -4.50 -0.47 8.54
C PHE A 30 -5.70 -1.16 7.86
N GLY A 31 -5.75 -1.18 6.53
CA GLY A 31 -6.89 -1.75 5.81
C GLY A 31 -6.89 -1.38 4.34
N CYS A 32 -8.07 -1.05 3.83
CA CYS A 32 -8.27 -0.62 2.45
C CYS A 32 -9.02 0.71 2.44
N ILE A 33 -8.60 1.63 1.56
CA ILE A 33 -9.33 2.86 1.22
C ILE A 33 -9.60 2.89 -0.28
N ASP A 34 -10.71 3.48 -0.74
CA ASP A 34 -10.93 3.63 -2.17
C ASP A 34 -9.81 4.46 -2.83
N ASP A 35 -9.54 4.17 -4.10
CA ASP A 35 -8.41 4.67 -4.86
C ASP A 35 -7.03 4.32 -4.27
N TYR A 36 -6.95 3.16 -3.60
CA TYR A 36 -5.72 2.64 -3.00
C TYR A 36 -4.62 2.35 -4.03
N TYR A 37 -3.36 2.47 -3.57
CA TYR A 37 -2.21 1.80 -4.17
C TYR A 37 -1.87 0.50 -3.42
N THR A 38 -2.04 0.50 -2.09
CA THR A 38 -1.89 -0.69 -1.26
C THR A 38 -3.16 -0.94 -0.46
N ALA A 39 -3.59 -2.19 -0.39
CA ALA A 39 -4.66 -2.64 0.51
C ALA A 39 -4.08 -3.68 1.48
N HIS A 40 -4.28 -3.45 2.77
CA HIS A 40 -3.77 -4.29 3.85
C HIS A 40 -4.90 -5.08 4.52
N TYR A 41 -4.56 -6.20 5.18
CA TYR A 41 -5.52 -7.09 5.88
C TYR A 41 -6.68 -7.62 4.99
N GLN A 42 -6.38 -8.06 3.77
CA GLN A 42 -7.37 -8.60 2.83
C GLN A 42 -7.39 -10.13 2.87
N SER A 43 -8.57 -10.72 2.99
CA SER A 43 -8.76 -12.16 2.85
C SER A 43 -8.59 -12.63 1.39
N PRO A 44 -8.36 -13.92 1.13
CA PRO A 44 -8.26 -14.44 -0.25
C PRO A 44 -9.43 -14.06 -1.15
N ARG A 45 -10.67 -14.09 -0.64
CA ARG A 45 -11.86 -13.69 -1.39
C ARG A 45 -11.88 -12.19 -1.70
N GLN A 46 -11.42 -11.36 -0.76
CA GLN A 46 -11.30 -9.93 -0.99
C GLN A 46 -10.24 -9.63 -2.05
N MET A 47 -9.10 -10.33 -2.04
CA MET A 47 -8.05 -10.15 -3.06
C MET A 47 -8.58 -10.42 -4.49
N LEU A 48 -9.39 -11.45 -4.67
CA LEU A 48 -10.06 -11.72 -5.96
C LEU A 48 -11.01 -10.58 -6.36
N CYS A 49 -11.86 -10.13 -5.44
CA CYS A 49 -12.76 -9.00 -5.68
C CYS A 49 -12.01 -7.70 -6.02
N LEU A 50 -10.91 -7.42 -5.33
CA LEU A 50 -10.05 -6.27 -5.59
C LEU A 50 -9.44 -6.34 -6.99
N TRP A 51 -9.00 -7.54 -7.40
CA TRP A 51 -8.47 -7.79 -8.73
C TRP A 51 -9.50 -7.52 -9.83
N ASP A 52 -10.71 -8.06 -9.71
CA ASP A 52 -11.79 -7.86 -10.69
C ASP A 52 -12.13 -6.36 -10.83
N LYS A 53 -12.21 -5.65 -9.70
CA LYS A 53 -12.47 -4.21 -9.68
C LYS A 53 -11.33 -3.40 -10.29
N LEU A 54 -10.08 -3.79 -10.06
CA LEU A 54 -8.91 -3.16 -10.63
C LEU A 54 -8.88 -3.32 -12.16
N GLN A 55 -9.21 -4.51 -12.68
CA GLN A 55 -9.33 -4.73 -14.13
C GLN A 55 -10.41 -3.84 -14.77
N ALA A 56 -11.47 -3.51 -14.03
CA ALA A 56 -12.50 -2.55 -14.44
C ALA A 56 -12.08 -1.06 -14.28
N GLY A 57 -10.82 -0.79 -13.89
CA GLY A 57 -10.31 0.56 -13.67
C GLY A 57 -10.85 1.23 -12.40
N ARG A 58 -11.37 0.46 -11.44
CA ARG A 58 -12.01 0.96 -10.22
C ARG A 58 -11.30 0.39 -8.98
N PRO A 59 -10.20 0.98 -8.51
CA PRO A 59 -9.52 0.55 -7.29
C PRO A 59 -10.35 0.84 -6.02
N ARG A 60 -11.47 0.13 -5.85
CA ARG A 60 -12.40 0.27 -4.72
C ARG A 60 -12.34 -0.92 -3.80
N CYS A 61 -12.46 -0.66 -2.51
CA CYS A 61 -12.39 -1.69 -1.49
C CYS A 61 -13.54 -2.70 -1.58
N CYS A 62 -13.27 -3.90 -1.10
CA CYS A 62 -14.24 -5.00 -1.07
C CYS A 62 -14.70 -5.25 0.36
N ASN A 63 -16.01 -5.10 0.58
CA ASN A 63 -16.63 -5.45 1.85
C ASN A 63 -16.91 -6.95 1.89
N MET A 64 -16.75 -7.56 3.06
CA MET A 64 -17.20 -8.94 3.33
C MET A 64 -18.70 -9.00 3.63
N ARG A 65 -19.53 -8.29 2.85
CA ARG A 65 -20.98 -8.45 2.98
C ARG A 65 -21.46 -9.69 2.24
#